data_AF-A0A954UUR2-F1
#
_entry.id   AF-A0A954UUR2-F1
#
_cell.length_a   1.000
_cell.length_b   1.000
_cell.length_c   1.000
_cell.angle_alpha   90.00
_cell.angle_beta   90.00
_cell.angle_gamma   90.00
#
_symmetry.space_group_name_H-M   'P 1'
#
loop_
_entity.id
_entity.type
_entity.pdbx_description
1 polymer ?
#
loop_
_entity_poly.entity_id
_entity_poly.type
_entity_poly.pdbx_seq_one_letter_code
_entity_poly.pdbx_strand_id
1 'polypeptide(L)'
;LEGTREEVAAISKVVPSAQTQQLLGEHALEAAVKSELERAAVIHIATHGYFANDLDEDLTNDSSRGESLGPRQTSSMLAARNPLLQCGLTLAGCNCDVWVDANGLPVDGGQDGYLSAEEIMGMDLGKARLVVLSACETGLGNIGSGEGVFGLQRALHISGVKSTIASGWKVDDRATQQLMTEMYRRMFADKLTPADALHAAQLRVLRQFNPQTGQLDERNAKPAPPYYWAAFSLSGAF
;
A
#
# COMPACT_ATOMS: atom_id res chain seq x y z
N LEU A 1 6.79 -6.20 -9.14
CA LEU A 1 6.69 -6.99 -7.89
C LEU A 1 5.97 -8.28 -8.19
N GLU A 2 6.65 -9.42 -8.11
CA GLU A 2 6.04 -10.70 -8.50
C GLU A 2 4.96 -11.15 -7.50
N GLY A 3 5.28 -11.15 -6.19
CA GLY A 3 4.33 -11.56 -5.14
C GLY A 3 3.03 -10.73 -5.15
N THR A 4 3.14 -9.42 -5.33
CA THR A 4 2.01 -8.49 -5.50
C THR A 4 1.13 -8.85 -6.70
N ARG A 5 1.73 -9.21 -7.83
CA ARG A 5 0.97 -9.60 -9.03
C ARG A 5 0.22 -10.90 -8.77
N GLU A 6 0.88 -11.87 -8.14
CA GLU A 6 0.27 -13.13 -7.76
C GLU A 6 -0.88 -12.95 -6.76
N GLU A 7 -0.76 -12.02 -5.82
CA GLU A 7 -1.82 -11.63 -4.89
C GLU A 7 -3.05 -11.09 -5.63
N VAL A 8 -2.89 -10.06 -6.46
CA VAL A 8 -4.00 -9.48 -7.22
C VAL A 8 -4.64 -10.51 -8.15
N ALA A 9 -3.82 -11.35 -8.80
CA ALA A 9 -4.30 -12.44 -9.64
C ALA A 9 -5.14 -13.47 -8.85
N ALA A 10 -4.76 -13.78 -7.61
CA ALA A 10 -5.53 -14.68 -6.76
C ALA A 10 -6.85 -14.05 -6.30
N ILE A 11 -6.83 -12.78 -5.88
CA ILE A 11 -8.02 -12.03 -5.48
C ILE A 11 -9.01 -11.93 -6.64
N SER A 12 -8.53 -11.67 -7.86
CA SER A 12 -9.37 -11.51 -9.04
C SER A 12 -10.28 -12.71 -9.35
N LYS A 13 -9.88 -13.91 -8.90
CA LYS A 13 -10.62 -15.17 -9.09
C LYS A 13 -11.78 -15.31 -8.11
N VAL A 14 -11.75 -14.61 -6.98
CA VAL A 14 -12.76 -14.70 -5.91
C VAL A 14 -13.67 -13.48 -5.80
N VAL A 15 -13.36 -12.41 -6.54
CA VAL A 15 -14.18 -11.20 -6.64
C VAL A 15 -14.98 -11.15 -7.95
N PRO A 16 -16.12 -10.43 -8.00
CA PRO A 16 -16.91 -10.32 -9.22
C PRO A 16 -16.13 -9.63 -10.36
N SER A 17 -15.71 -10.39 -11.38
CA SER A 17 -14.87 -9.87 -12.47
C SER A 17 -15.53 -8.77 -13.29
N ALA A 18 -16.86 -8.78 -13.42
CA ALA A 18 -17.61 -7.75 -14.16
C ALA A 18 -17.60 -6.35 -13.51
N GLN A 19 -17.15 -6.24 -12.25
CA GLN A 19 -17.11 -4.99 -11.48
C GLN A 19 -15.71 -4.68 -10.94
N THR A 20 -14.68 -5.39 -11.43
CA THR A 20 -13.31 -5.27 -10.93
C THR A 20 -12.42 -4.67 -12.00
N GLN A 21 -11.86 -3.49 -11.72
CA GLN A 21 -10.79 -2.90 -12.51
C GLN A 21 -9.44 -3.31 -11.92
N GLN A 22 -8.53 -3.76 -12.77
CA GLN A 22 -7.14 -4.07 -12.38
C GLN A 22 -6.19 -3.09 -13.04
N LEU A 23 -5.28 -2.55 -12.25
CA LEU A 23 -4.16 -1.74 -12.71
C LEU A 23 -2.88 -2.48 -12.32
N LEU A 24 -2.15 -3.00 -13.30
CA LEU A 24 -0.97 -3.86 -13.10
C LEU A 24 0.18 -3.41 -13.99
N GLY A 25 1.41 -3.50 -13.47
CA GLY A 25 2.62 -3.20 -14.23
C GLY A 25 2.60 -1.77 -14.79
N GLU A 26 2.94 -1.61 -16.06
CA GLU A 26 3.02 -0.31 -16.75
C GLU A 26 1.68 0.44 -16.84
N HIS A 27 0.56 -0.24 -16.57
CA HIS A 27 -0.76 0.38 -16.56
C HIS A 27 -1.14 0.98 -15.19
N ALA A 28 -0.36 0.72 -14.14
CA ALA A 28 -0.57 1.29 -12.81
C ALA A 28 0.06 2.69 -12.67
N LEU A 29 -0.17 3.55 -13.67
CA LEU A 29 0.28 4.94 -13.67
C LEU A 29 -0.51 5.76 -12.64
N GLU A 30 0.14 6.77 -12.09
CA GLU A 30 -0.42 7.62 -11.03
C GLU A 30 -1.77 8.25 -11.39
N ALA A 31 -1.89 8.82 -12.59
CA ALA A 31 -3.14 9.41 -13.07
C ALA A 31 -4.28 8.38 -13.22
N ALA A 32 -3.96 7.17 -13.70
CA ALA A 32 -4.92 6.09 -13.83
C ALA A 32 -5.40 5.61 -12.46
N VAL A 33 -4.47 5.48 -11.50
CA VAL A 33 -4.78 5.12 -10.11
C VAL A 33 -5.68 6.19 -9.48
N LYS A 34 -5.30 7.47 -9.53
CA LYS A 34 -6.10 8.57 -8.98
C LYS A 34 -7.54 8.57 -9.51
N SER A 35 -7.72 8.42 -10.82
CA SER A 35 -9.04 8.38 -11.46
C SER A 35 -9.90 7.20 -10.97
N GLU A 36 -9.31 6.02 -10.77
CA GLU A 36 -10.07 4.83 -10.35
C GLU A 36 -10.37 4.83 -8.85
N LEU A 37 -9.49 5.40 -8.02
CA LEU A 37 -9.69 5.49 -6.56
C LEU A 37 -10.98 6.27 -6.21
N GLU A 38 -11.28 7.39 -6.87
CA GLU A 38 -12.48 8.21 -6.59
C GLU A 38 -13.81 7.57 -7.03
N ARG A 39 -13.74 6.46 -7.76
CA ARG A 39 -14.89 5.74 -8.32
C ARG A 39 -15.18 4.43 -7.59
N ALA A 40 -14.17 3.85 -6.94
CA ALA A 40 -14.24 2.53 -6.35
C ALA A 40 -14.89 2.53 -4.95
N ALA A 41 -15.72 1.52 -4.67
CA ALA A 41 -16.29 1.29 -3.35
C ALA A 41 -15.38 0.42 -2.45
N VAL A 42 -14.57 -0.45 -3.07
CA VAL A 42 -13.58 -1.30 -2.42
C VAL A 42 -12.30 -1.19 -3.21
N ILE A 43 -11.21 -0.83 -2.53
CA ILE A 43 -9.90 -0.57 -3.13
C ILE A 43 -8.90 -1.52 -2.50
N HIS A 44 -8.10 -2.19 -3.33
CA HIS A 44 -6.99 -3.02 -2.89
C HIS A 44 -5.71 -2.49 -3.53
N ILE A 45 -4.78 -2.05 -2.70
CA ILE A 45 -3.49 -1.51 -3.12
C ILE A 45 -2.42 -2.48 -2.60
N ALA A 46 -1.80 -3.19 -3.53
CA ALA A 46 -0.63 -4.00 -3.26
C ALA A 46 0.53 -3.36 -4.05
N THR A 47 1.45 -2.70 -3.35
CA THR A 47 2.63 -2.01 -3.93
C THR A 47 3.66 -1.74 -2.81
N HIS A 48 4.74 -1.01 -3.08
CA HIS A 48 5.63 -0.49 -2.03
C HIS A 48 5.14 0.86 -1.50
N GLY A 49 5.36 1.08 -0.21
CA GLY A 49 5.36 2.42 0.35
C GLY A 49 6.73 3.06 0.19
N TYR A 50 6.80 4.38 0.30
CA TYR A 50 8.05 5.07 0.57
C TYR A 50 7.94 5.92 1.83
N PHE A 51 9.08 6.15 2.47
CA PHE A 51 9.24 7.14 3.52
C PHE A 51 10.41 8.09 3.23
N ALA A 52 10.25 9.39 3.47
CA ALA A 52 11.28 10.38 3.11
C ALA A 52 12.61 10.21 3.87
N ASN A 53 12.62 9.56 5.04
CA ASN A 53 13.89 9.26 5.73
C ASN A 53 14.71 8.17 5.02
N ASP A 54 14.11 7.38 4.12
CA ASP A 54 14.84 6.45 3.25
C ASP A 54 15.51 7.19 2.06
N LEU A 55 15.11 8.44 1.78
CA LEU A 55 15.71 9.27 0.72
C LEU A 55 17.02 9.96 1.18
N ASP A 56 17.22 10.13 2.49
CA ASP A 56 18.43 10.74 3.04
C ASP A 56 19.61 9.74 3.14
N GLU A 57 19.34 8.44 3.37
CA GLU A 57 20.42 7.43 3.44
C GLU A 57 21.15 7.27 2.09
N ASP A 58 20.44 7.36 0.96
CA ASP A 58 21.05 7.34 -0.38
C ASP A 58 21.88 8.61 -0.69
N LEU A 59 21.58 9.75 -0.06
CA LEU A 59 22.32 11.00 -0.26
C LEU A 59 23.61 11.07 0.58
N THR A 60 23.68 10.35 1.70
CA THR A 60 24.88 10.36 2.56
C THR A 60 26.03 9.50 2.03
N ASN A 61 25.74 8.53 1.14
CA ASN A 61 26.78 7.68 0.52
C ASN A 61 27.48 8.32 -0.70
N ASP A 62 26.99 9.45 -1.23
CA ASP A 62 27.60 10.16 -2.37
C ASP A 62 28.37 11.43 -1.94
N SER A 63 28.82 11.50 -0.69
CA SER A 63 29.56 12.66 -0.15
C SER A 63 31.01 12.78 -0.67
N SER A 64 31.35 12.17 -1.82
CA SER A 64 32.71 12.23 -2.40
C SER A 64 32.84 13.09 -3.66
N ARG A 65 31.76 13.71 -4.13
CA ARG A 65 31.82 14.61 -5.30
C ARG A 65 31.20 15.95 -4.96
N GLY A 66 32.04 16.87 -4.50
CA GLY A 66 31.66 18.26 -4.30
C GLY A 66 31.30 18.89 -5.64
N GLU A 67 30.02 19.13 -5.88
CA GLU A 67 29.54 20.09 -6.89
C GLU A 67 28.27 20.82 -6.42
N SER A 68 28.17 22.05 -6.92
CA SER A 68 27.20 23.13 -6.71
C SER A 68 25.79 22.76 -6.24
N LEU A 69 25.29 23.52 -5.26
CA LEU A 69 23.93 23.51 -4.73
C LEU A 69 22.89 23.68 -5.86
N GLY A 70 22.24 22.59 -6.26
CA GLY A 70 21.16 22.57 -7.24
C GLY A 70 19.75 22.55 -6.61
N PRO A 71 18.68 22.71 -7.43
CA PRO A 71 17.28 22.78 -6.99
C PRO A 71 16.79 21.55 -6.20
N ARG A 72 17.50 20.41 -6.27
CA ARG A 72 17.18 19.19 -5.52
C ARG A 72 17.22 19.37 -4.00
N GLN A 73 18.05 20.28 -3.47
CA GLN A 73 18.17 20.48 -2.02
C GLN A 73 17.04 21.34 -1.41
N THR A 74 16.30 22.11 -2.22
CA THR A 74 15.17 22.91 -1.69
C THR A 74 13.92 22.07 -1.48
N SER A 75 13.69 21.04 -2.30
CA SER A 75 12.58 20.10 -2.14
C SER A 75 12.75 19.19 -0.92
N SER A 76 14.00 18.81 -0.58
CA SER A 76 14.26 18.01 0.63
C SER A 76 13.99 18.78 1.93
N MET A 77 14.24 20.10 1.98
CA MET A 77 13.88 20.92 3.15
C MET A 77 12.36 21.14 3.33
N LEU A 78 11.60 21.17 2.23
CA LEU A 78 10.12 21.24 2.28
C LEU A 78 9.50 19.89 2.67
N ALA A 79 10.00 18.78 2.11
CA ALA A 79 9.63 17.43 2.51
C ALA A 79 10.00 17.12 3.97
N ALA A 80 11.15 17.62 4.45
CA ALA A 80 11.56 17.51 5.85
C ALA A 80 10.61 18.25 6.83
N ARG A 81 9.75 19.15 6.35
CA ARG A 81 8.82 19.95 7.17
C ARG A 81 7.36 19.53 7.10
N ASN A 82 6.93 18.80 6.07
CA ASN A 82 5.55 18.33 5.94
C ASN A 82 5.48 16.80 6.09
N PRO A 83 5.04 16.27 7.25
CA PRO A 83 4.92 14.83 7.48
C PRO A 83 4.07 14.08 6.44
N LEU A 84 3.20 14.78 5.72
CA LEU A 84 2.30 14.21 4.71
C LEU A 84 2.99 14.02 3.34
N LEU A 85 4.08 14.73 3.10
CA LEU A 85 4.97 14.48 1.95
C LEU A 85 6.00 13.38 2.25
N GLN A 86 6.14 13.01 3.53
CA GLN A 86 7.11 12.02 3.97
C GLN A 86 6.65 10.58 3.79
N CYS A 87 5.41 10.34 3.36
CA CYS A 87 4.89 9.00 3.11
C CYS A 87 3.97 8.97 1.90
N GLY A 88 3.95 7.82 1.22
CA GLY A 88 3.07 7.61 0.07
C GLY A 88 3.25 6.21 -0.52
N LEU A 89 2.65 6.03 -1.69
CA LEU A 89 2.69 4.80 -2.47
C LEU A 89 3.57 5.00 -3.70
N THR A 90 4.40 4.00 -4.02
CA THR A 90 5.13 3.98 -5.30
C THR A 90 4.29 3.27 -6.35
N LEU A 91 4.23 3.85 -7.54
CA LEU A 91 3.41 3.42 -8.67
C LEU A 91 4.28 3.22 -9.91
N ALA A 92 3.66 2.79 -11.02
CA ALA A 92 4.40 2.63 -12.27
C ALA A 92 4.99 3.97 -12.70
N GLY A 93 6.28 3.97 -13.04
CA GLY A 93 7.02 5.17 -13.44
C GLY A 93 7.93 5.75 -12.34
N CYS A 94 7.85 5.30 -11.08
CA CYS A 94 8.68 5.85 -9.99
C CYS A 94 10.20 5.68 -10.18
N ASN A 95 10.61 4.73 -11.04
CA ASN A 95 12.02 4.45 -11.37
C ASN A 95 12.49 5.15 -12.64
N CYS A 96 11.64 5.94 -13.29
CA CYS A 96 11.99 6.72 -14.46
C CYS A 96 12.50 8.09 -14.01
N ASP A 97 13.56 8.61 -14.64
CA ASP A 97 14.02 9.98 -14.38
C ASP A 97 12.84 10.94 -14.59
N VAL A 98 12.33 11.52 -13.50
CA VAL A 98 11.28 12.55 -13.56
C VAL A 98 11.87 13.72 -14.31
N TRP A 99 11.42 13.92 -15.55
CA TRP A 99 11.74 15.13 -16.28
C TRP A 99 11.12 16.29 -15.49
N VAL A 100 11.94 17.25 -15.08
CA VAL A 100 11.49 18.47 -14.41
C VAL A 100 11.71 19.68 -15.30
N ASP A 101 10.84 20.67 -15.19
CA ASP A 101 10.94 21.94 -15.89
C ASP A 101 12.07 22.80 -15.32
N ALA A 102 12.30 23.97 -15.91
CA ALA A 102 13.32 24.91 -15.44
C ALA A 102 13.10 25.40 -13.99
N ASN A 103 11.93 25.14 -13.40
CA ASN A 103 11.57 25.48 -12.02
C ASN A 103 11.65 24.27 -11.08
N GLY A 104 12.04 23.09 -11.57
CA GLY A 104 12.13 21.86 -10.78
C GLY A 104 10.79 21.14 -10.59
N LEU A 105 9.75 21.48 -11.36
CA LEU A 105 8.43 20.83 -11.32
C LEU A 105 8.34 19.74 -12.40
N PRO A 106 7.69 18.58 -12.15
CA PRO A 106 7.55 17.51 -13.16
C PRO A 106 6.91 18.03 -14.46
N VAL A 107 7.59 17.91 -15.62
CA VAL A 107 7.07 18.37 -16.92
C VAL A 107 5.90 17.53 -17.43
N ASP A 108 5.72 16.30 -16.95
CA ASP A 108 4.63 15.41 -17.37
C ASP A 108 3.31 15.61 -16.59
N GLY A 109 3.11 16.81 -16.03
CA GLY A 109 1.85 17.19 -15.39
C GLY A 109 1.63 16.56 -14.02
N GLY A 110 2.70 16.33 -13.25
CA GLY A 110 2.62 15.76 -11.91
C GLY A 110 2.44 14.24 -11.91
N GLN A 111 3.01 13.54 -12.89
CA GLN A 111 3.15 12.07 -12.88
C GLN A 111 4.59 11.72 -12.55
N ASP A 112 4.94 11.79 -11.27
CA ASP A 112 6.27 11.39 -10.79
C ASP A 112 6.31 9.91 -10.36
N GLY A 113 5.16 9.24 -10.40
CA GLY A 113 5.03 7.83 -10.02
C GLY A 113 4.95 7.65 -8.50
N TYR A 114 4.82 8.73 -7.74
CA TYR A 114 4.58 8.73 -6.31
C TYR A 114 3.17 9.24 -6.05
N LEU A 115 2.42 8.54 -5.20
CA LEU A 115 1.15 9.01 -4.70
C LEU A 115 1.30 9.30 -3.21
N SER A 116 1.56 10.57 -2.89
CA SER A 116 1.82 11.03 -1.54
C SER A 116 0.55 11.04 -0.68
N ALA A 117 0.72 11.00 0.65
CA ALA A 117 -0.39 11.19 1.57
C ALA A 117 -1.02 12.59 1.45
N GLU A 118 -0.24 13.61 1.07
CA GLU A 118 -0.75 14.96 0.74
C GLU A 118 -1.81 14.89 -0.38
N GLU A 119 -1.45 14.27 -1.50
CA GLU A 119 -2.36 14.14 -2.64
C GLU A 119 -3.59 13.34 -2.28
N ILE A 120 -3.43 12.22 -1.56
CA ILE A 120 -4.54 11.39 -1.11
C ILE A 120 -5.54 12.18 -0.27
N MET A 121 -5.10 13.10 0.60
CA MET A 121 -6.03 13.95 1.37
C MET A 121 -6.79 14.94 0.51
N GLY A 122 -6.22 15.36 -0.63
CA GLY A 122 -6.87 16.27 -1.57
C GLY A 122 -7.94 15.59 -2.44
N MET A 123 -8.01 14.27 -2.43
CA MET A 123 -8.97 13.48 -3.21
C MET A 123 -10.35 13.38 -2.56
N ASP A 124 -11.38 13.10 -3.36
CA ASP A 124 -12.71 12.69 -2.85
C ASP A 124 -12.86 11.17 -2.92
N LEU A 125 -12.49 10.50 -1.82
CA LEU A 125 -12.63 9.06 -1.63
C LEU A 125 -13.89 8.69 -0.83
N GLY A 126 -14.90 9.58 -0.73
CA GLY A 126 -16.12 9.34 0.06
C GLY A 126 -16.95 8.14 -0.39
N LYS A 127 -16.74 7.65 -1.63
CA LYS A 127 -17.38 6.42 -2.15
C LYS A 127 -16.70 5.15 -1.63
N ALA A 128 -15.42 5.23 -1.27
CA ALA A 128 -14.65 4.09 -0.80
C ALA A 128 -15.10 3.69 0.61
N ARG A 129 -15.74 2.53 0.70
CA ARG A 129 -16.15 1.92 1.97
C ARG A 129 -15.01 1.17 2.63
N LEU A 130 -14.09 0.63 1.82
CA LEU A 130 -12.94 -0.13 2.28
C LEU A 130 -11.73 0.14 1.39
N VAL A 131 -10.60 0.49 2.00
CA VAL A 131 -9.28 0.49 1.36
C VAL A 131 -8.39 -0.52 2.06
N VAL A 132 -7.81 -1.47 1.32
CA VAL A 132 -6.86 -2.45 1.82
C VAL A 132 -5.46 -2.08 1.31
N LEU A 133 -4.57 -1.74 2.23
CA LEU A 133 -3.16 -1.48 2.00
C LEU A 133 -2.37 -2.76 2.26
N SER A 134 -2.16 -3.54 1.21
CA SER A 134 -1.26 -4.70 1.18
C SER A 134 0.15 -4.28 0.76
N ALA A 135 0.63 -3.17 1.32
CA ALA A 135 1.88 -2.52 0.96
C ALA A 135 2.84 -2.52 2.14
N CYS A 136 3.68 -3.55 2.21
CA CYS A 136 4.62 -3.77 3.30
C CYS A 136 5.90 -2.93 3.13
N GLU A 137 5.76 -1.65 3.40
CA GLU A 137 6.84 -0.73 3.83
C GLU A 137 6.24 0.59 4.33
N THR A 138 4.97 0.90 4.05
CA THR A 138 4.21 2.02 4.64
C THR A 138 3.97 1.92 6.16
N GLY A 139 4.40 0.82 6.79
CA GLY A 139 4.19 0.48 8.20
C GLY A 139 5.44 0.61 9.10
N LEU A 140 6.62 0.73 8.50
CA LEU A 140 7.89 0.76 9.21
C LEU A 140 8.54 2.12 9.00
N GLY A 141 7.90 3.16 9.53
CA GLY A 141 8.69 4.35 9.86
C GLY A 141 9.86 3.88 10.72
N ASN A 142 11.09 4.22 10.34
CA ASN A 142 12.24 4.02 11.21
C ASN A 142 11.87 4.55 12.61
N ILE A 143 12.29 3.84 13.64
CA ILE A 143 11.77 3.84 15.03
C ILE A 143 12.03 5.17 15.79
N GLY A 144 12.11 6.30 15.08
CA GLY A 144 12.20 7.66 15.63
C GLY A 144 10.88 8.42 15.71
N SER A 145 9.89 8.12 14.86
CA SER A 145 8.64 8.90 14.81
C SER A 145 7.47 8.00 14.42
N GLY A 146 6.60 7.63 15.37
CA GLY A 146 5.38 6.85 15.14
C GLY A 146 4.30 7.54 14.29
N GLU A 147 4.68 8.30 13.26
CA GLU A 147 3.80 9.14 12.45
C GLU A 147 3.60 8.59 11.02
N GLY A 148 4.51 7.73 10.51
CA GLY A 148 4.47 7.27 9.12
C GLY A 148 3.28 6.37 8.75
N VAL A 149 3.01 5.34 9.56
CA VAL A 149 1.88 4.39 9.34
C VAL A 149 0.53 5.08 9.49
N PHE A 150 0.45 5.94 10.50
CA PHE A 150 -0.75 6.71 10.75
C PHE A 150 -0.95 7.78 9.68
N GLY A 151 0.10 8.27 9.03
CA GLY A 151 0.02 9.30 7.99
C GLY A 151 -0.85 8.88 6.81
N LEU A 152 -0.57 7.72 6.21
CA LEU A 152 -1.31 7.25 5.04
C LEU A 152 -2.75 6.81 5.38
N GLN A 153 -2.96 6.09 6.49
CA GLN A 153 -4.31 5.74 6.94
C GLN A 153 -5.12 6.98 7.32
N ARG A 154 -4.49 7.97 7.97
CA ARG A 154 -5.13 9.26 8.28
C ARG A 154 -5.49 10.01 7.01
N ALA A 155 -4.61 10.03 6.02
CA ALA A 155 -4.88 10.68 4.74
C ALA A 155 -6.12 10.09 4.05
N LEU A 156 -6.22 8.77 4.01
CA LEU A 156 -7.39 8.05 3.51
C LEU A 156 -8.67 8.39 4.29
N HIS A 157 -8.60 8.44 5.62
CA HIS A 157 -9.76 8.81 6.43
C HIS A 157 -10.18 10.28 6.22
N ILE A 158 -9.21 11.20 6.05
CA ILE A 158 -9.47 12.62 5.74
C ILE A 158 -10.15 12.77 4.38
N SER A 159 -9.75 11.98 3.38
CA SER A 159 -10.39 11.98 2.05
C SER A 159 -11.73 11.25 2.00
N GLY A 160 -12.24 10.76 3.13
CA GLY A 160 -13.60 10.24 3.25
C GLY A 160 -13.72 8.72 3.25
N VAL A 161 -12.61 7.98 3.26
CA VAL A 161 -12.63 6.50 3.33
C VAL A 161 -13.21 6.05 4.68
N LYS A 162 -14.22 5.18 4.64
CA LYS A 162 -14.92 4.72 5.85
C LYS A 162 -14.11 3.75 6.70
N SER A 163 -13.44 2.79 6.04
CA SER A 163 -12.63 1.77 6.69
C SER A 163 -11.35 1.51 5.92
N THR A 164 -10.25 1.29 6.64
CA THR A 164 -8.96 0.92 6.10
C THR A 164 -8.48 -0.39 6.72
N ILE A 165 -7.78 -1.21 5.95
CA ILE A 165 -7.01 -2.36 6.45
C ILE A 165 -5.58 -2.16 6.05
N ALA A 166 -4.64 -2.27 7.00
CA ALA A 166 -3.22 -2.12 6.73
C ALA A 166 -2.41 -3.14 7.52
N SER A 167 -1.26 -3.55 6.97
CA SER A 167 -0.28 -4.37 7.69
C SER A 167 0.61 -3.55 8.61
N GLY A 168 0.91 -4.07 9.80
CA GLY A 168 1.85 -3.47 10.75
C GLY A 168 3.32 -3.81 10.50
N TRP A 169 3.61 -4.83 9.68
CA TRP A 169 4.96 -5.26 9.31
C TRP A 169 4.97 -5.94 7.96
N LYS A 170 6.19 -6.19 7.43
CA LYS A 170 6.38 -6.97 6.22
C LYS A 170 6.09 -8.43 6.47
N VAL A 171 5.12 -8.96 5.74
CA VAL A 171 4.67 -10.36 5.83
C VAL A 171 5.19 -11.13 4.62
N ASP A 172 5.30 -12.44 4.76
CA ASP A 172 5.54 -13.35 3.64
C ASP A 172 4.46 -13.21 2.55
N ASP A 173 4.89 -13.05 1.30
CA ASP A 173 4.01 -12.82 0.14
C ASP A 173 2.96 -13.94 -0.02
N ARG A 174 3.33 -15.20 0.24
CA ARG A 174 2.41 -16.33 0.10
C ARG A 174 1.37 -16.31 1.21
N ALA A 175 1.77 -16.02 2.44
CA ALA A 175 0.84 -15.85 3.55
C ALA A 175 -0.15 -14.70 3.28
N THR A 176 0.34 -13.56 2.80
CA THR A 176 -0.50 -12.41 2.42
C THR A 176 -1.49 -12.78 1.32
N GLN A 177 -1.03 -13.44 0.26
CA GLN A 177 -1.90 -13.93 -0.80
C GLN A 177 -3.01 -14.84 -0.26
N GLN A 178 -2.68 -15.82 0.60
CA GLN A 178 -3.67 -16.73 1.19
C GLN A 178 -4.68 -15.98 2.08
N LEU A 179 -4.18 -15.05 2.90
CA LEU A 179 -5.01 -14.24 3.80
C LEU A 179 -5.99 -13.36 3.02
N MET A 180 -5.50 -12.60 2.05
CA MET A 180 -6.31 -11.66 1.27
C MET A 180 -7.29 -12.39 0.36
N THR A 181 -6.88 -13.48 -0.28
CA THR A 181 -7.78 -14.29 -1.10
C THR A 181 -8.92 -14.86 -0.25
N GLU A 182 -8.62 -15.39 0.94
CA GLU A 182 -9.66 -15.91 1.84
C GLU A 182 -10.57 -14.82 2.38
N MET A 183 -10.01 -13.66 2.74
CA MET A 183 -10.79 -12.50 3.20
C MET A 183 -11.80 -12.06 2.12
N TYR A 184 -11.33 -11.83 0.89
CA TYR A 184 -12.22 -11.43 -0.21
C TYR A 184 -13.23 -12.50 -0.59
N ARG A 185 -12.84 -13.78 -0.58
CA ARG A 185 -13.78 -14.89 -0.76
C ARG A 185 -14.90 -14.82 0.27
N ARG A 186 -14.58 -14.59 1.55
CA ARG A 186 -15.58 -14.46 2.63
C ARG A 186 -16.47 -13.23 2.48
N MET A 187 -15.92 -12.10 2.05
CA MET A 187 -16.72 -10.90 1.80
C MET A 187 -17.71 -11.09 0.65
N PHE A 188 -17.26 -11.65 -0.47
CA PHE A 188 -18.07 -11.69 -1.68
C PHE A 188 -18.92 -12.94 -1.82
N ALA A 189 -18.42 -14.10 -1.42
CA ALA A 189 -19.17 -15.36 -1.45
C ALA A 189 -20.04 -15.52 -0.20
N ASP A 190 -19.46 -15.34 0.99
CA ASP A 190 -20.14 -15.60 2.27
C ASP A 190 -20.88 -14.35 2.81
N LYS A 191 -20.76 -13.19 2.12
CA LYS A 191 -21.40 -11.90 2.46
C LYS A 191 -21.05 -11.37 3.86
N LEU A 192 -19.86 -11.71 4.35
CA LEU A 192 -19.38 -11.22 5.65
C LEU A 192 -18.96 -9.75 5.58
N THR A 193 -19.04 -9.07 6.74
CA THR A 193 -18.46 -7.73 6.90
C THR A 193 -16.94 -7.77 6.72
N PRO A 194 -16.27 -6.65 6.37
CA PRO A 194 -14.81 -6.63 6.28
C PRO A 194 -14.10 -7.13 7.55
N ALA A 195 -14.62 -6.78 8.73
CA ALA A 195 -14.07 -7.20 10.02
C ALA A 195 -14.21 -8.72 10.23
N ASP A 196 -15.40 -9.28 10.00
CA ASP A 196 -15.65 -10.72 10.15
C ASP A 196 -14.87 -11.54 9.12
N ALA A 197 -14.77 -11.02 7.89
CA ALA A 197 -14.01 -11.65 6.82
C ALA A 197 -12.50 -11.67 7.13
N LEU A 198 -11.94 -10.56 7.61
CA LEU A 198 -10.55 -10.47 8.02
C LEU A 198 -10.27 -11.43 9.18
N HIS A 199 -11.08 -11.39 10.24
CA HIS A 199 -10.92 -12.27 11.40
C HIS A 199 -10.97 -13.75 10.99
N ALA A 200 -11.93 -14.13 10.15
CA ALA A 200 -12.06 -15.51 9.72
C ALA A 200 -10.93 -15.95 8.77
N ALA A 201 -10.39 -15.06 7.95
CA ALA A 201 -9.19 -15.31 7.15
C ALA A 201 -7.95 -15.49 8.05
N GLN A 202 -7.77 -14.63 9.05
CA GLN A 202 -6.68 -14.75 10.03
C GLN A 202 -6.74 -16.07 10.79
N LEU A 203 -7.93 -16.49 11.24
CA LEU A 203 -8.12 -17.79 11.88
C LEU A 203 -7.79 -18.97 10.95
N ARG A 204 -8.10 -18.84 9.65
CA ARG A 204 -7.77 -19.87 8.67
C ARG A 204 -6.25 -19.99 8.49
N VAL A 205 -5.55 -18.87 8.30
CA VAL A 205 -4.09 -18.84 8.17
C VAL A 205 -3.43 -19.33 9.46
N LEU A 206 -3.87 -18.86 10.64
CA LEU A 206 -3.41 -19.34 11.94
C LEU A 206 -3.48 -20.86 12.06
N ARG A 207 -4.55 -21.50 11.58
CA ARG A 207 -4.75 -22.95 11.76
C ARG A 207 -4.15 -23.80 10.65
N GLN A 208 -4.12 -23.30 9.42
CA GLN A 208 -3.88 -24.13 8.23
C GLN A 208 -2.61 -23.74 7.48
N PHE A 209 -2.04 -22.56 7.68
CA PHE A 209 -0.89 -22.12 6.89
C PHE A 209 0.38 -22.89 7.25
N ASN A 210 0.98 -23.51 6.24
CA ASN A 210 2.24 -24.24 6.34
C ASN A 210 3.38 -23.37 5.76
N PRO A 211 4.29 -22.85 6.60
CA PRO A 211 5.38 -21.99 6.13
C PRO A 211 6.36 -22.65 5.15
N GLN A 212 6.50 -23.98 5.19
CA GLN A 212 7.41 -24.71 4.30
C GLN A 212 6.86 -24.80 2.88
N THR A 213 5.54 -24.96 2.74
CA THR A 213 4.89 -25.05 1.41
C THR A 213 4.32 -23.71 0.95
N GLY A 214 4.06 -22.78 1.87
CA GLY A 214 3.35 -21.52 1.61
C GLY A 214 1.88 -21.72 1.27
N GLN A 215 1.27 -22.84 1.66
CA GLN A 215 -0.12 -23.18 1.34
C GLN A 215 -0.94 -23.45 2.60
N LEU A 216 -2.26 -23.35 2.47
CA LEU A 216 -3.20 -23.79 3.49
C LEU A 216 -3.37 -25.32 3.41
N ASP A 217 -3.02 -26.03 4.48
CA ASP A 217 -3.24 -27.47 4.63
C ASP A 217 -4.11 -27.71 5.86
N GLU A 218 -5.28 -28.33 5.65
CA GLU A 218 -6.21 -28.69 6.74
C GLU A 218 -5.61 -29.69 7.73
N ARG A 219 -4.59 -30.45 7.29
CA ARG A 219 -3.87 -31.43 8.12
C ARG A 219 -2.73 -30.78 8.90
N ASN A 220 -2.54 -29.47 8.77
CA ASN A 220 -1.51 -28.78 9.52
C ASN A 220 -1.82 -28.87 11.02
N ALA A 221 -0.99 -29.60 11.75
CA ALA A 221 -1.17 -29.86 13.18
C ALA A 221 -0.69 -28.70 14.07
N LYS A 222 0.10 -27.78 13.52
CA LYS A 222 0.73 -26.69 14.28
C LYS A 222 0.22 -25.33 13.80
N PRO A 223 -0.28 -24.49 14.72
CA PRO A 223 -0.66 -23.13 14.37
C PRO A 223 0.52 -22.34 13.80
N ALA A 224 0.25 -21.52 12.77
CA ALA A 224 1.23 -20.64 12.18
C ALA A 224 1.64 -19.54 13.19
N PRO A 225 2.92 -19.15 13.22
CA PRO A 225 3.38 -18.01 14.01
C PRO A 225 2.59 -16.73 13.69
N PRO A 226 2.36 -15.84 14.68
CA PRO A 226 1.66 -14.55 14.49
C PRO A 226 2.17 -13.71 13.33
N TYR A 227 3.47 -13.81 13.02
CA TYR A 227 4.09 -13.18 11.86
C TYR A 227 3.27 -13.32 10.56
N TYR A 228 2.65 -14.48 10.31
CA TYR A 228 1.95 -14.78 9.07
C TYR A 228 0.48 -14.33 9.01
N TRP A 229 -0.17 -14.07 10.15
CA TRP A 229 -1.62 -13.82 10.19
C TRP A 229 -2.02 -12.58 10.97
N ALA A 230 -1.20 -12.12 11.92
CA ALA A 230 -1.55 -11.04 12.83
C ALA A 230 -1.20 -9.64 12.30
N ALA A 231 -0.61 -9.54 11.11
CA ALA A 231 -0.08 -8.29 10.59
C ALA A 231 -1.17 -7.26 10.25
N PHE A 232 -2.30 -7.73 9.74
CA PHE A 232 -3.35 -6.85 9.23
C PHE A 232 -4.33 -6.45 10.33
N SER A 233 -4.60 -5.15 10.41
CA SER A 233 -5.58 -4.56 11.31
C SER A 233 -6.56 -3.69 10.54
N LEU A 234 -7.79 -3.60 11.04
CA LEU A 234 -8.86 -2.77 10.49
C LEU A 234 -9.05 -1.51 11.34
N SER A 235 -9.19 -0.36 10.70
CA SER A 235 -9.50 0.93 11.31
C SER A 235 -10.69 1.60 10.61
N GLY A 236 -11.61 2.19 11.35
CA GLY A 236 -12.75 2.95 10.82
C GLY A 236 -14.12 2.42 11.21
N ALA A 237 -15.15 2.92 10.54
CA ALA A 237 -16.55 2.60 10.82
C ALA A 237 -17.15 1.71 9.72
N PHE A 238 -17.98 0.74 10.14
CA PHE A 238 -18.66 -0.25 9.31
C PHE A 238 -20.14 0.07 9.08
#